data_AF-A0AAE3FH45-F1
#
_entry.id   AF-A0AAE3FH45-F1
#
_cell.length_a   1.000
_cell.length_b   1.000
_cell.length_c   1.000
_cell.angle_alpha   90.00
_cell.angle_beta   90.00
_cell.angle_gamma   90.00
#
_symmetry.space_group_name_H-M   'P 1'
#
loop_
_entity.id
_entity.type
_entity.pdbx_description
1 polymer ?
#
loop_
_entity_poly.entity_id
_entity_poly.type
_entity_poly.pdbx_seq_one_letter_code
_entity_poly.pdbx_strand_id
1 'polypeptide(L)'
;MKRTLTLILTLVIFAALAVSAAAAVVTPAEGYTAYPVVNNENVKFYTVEGDKEIKATKLENAALFGPKGYELQIWWQAPSHLAEFKFGNDTMSQGVAAHGEMYTEITFTGTAIRLGTHYRNIAADLGTSSAAKVIVDGKELPMVKDALVTTTEHNTTPTIFFEATGLKDIEHKVRIYNAETKFAGTRVNFDWYEIIPGTGKDVGGNPATSDAALAASLVIVAAAAAVVFTMKKR
;
A
#
# COMPACT_ATOMS: atom_id res chain seq x y z
N MET A 1 -46.30 -17.27 16.27
CA MET A 1 -45.33 -18.09 15.52
C MET A 1 -44.68 -17.36 14.34
N LYS A 2 -45.41 -16.57 13.52
CA LYS A 2 -44.80 -15.90 12.35
C LYS A 2 -43.85 -14.75 12.70
N ARG A 3 -44.14 -13.94 13.73
CA ARG A 3 -43.31 -12.77 14.10
C ARG A 3 -41.98 -13.11 14.79
N THR A 4 -41.93 -14.21 15.53
CA THR A 4 -40.71 -14.68 16.20
C THR A 4 -39.73 -15.32 15.22
N LEU A 5 -40.22 -15.99 14.18
CA LEU A 5 -39.38 -16.59 13.14
C LEU A 5 -38.73 -15.53 12.23
N THR A 6 -39.45 -14.43 11.94
CA THR A 6 -38.90 -13.31 11.17
C THR A 6 -37.74 -12.63 11.90
N LEU A 7 -37.86 -12.40 13.21
CA LEU A 7 -36.81 -11.78 14.05
C LEU A 7 -35.53 -12.62 14.14
N ILE A 8 -35.65 -13.95 14.20
CA ILE A 8 -34.50 -14.86 14.18
C ILE A 8 -33.83 -14.84 12.80
N LEU A 9 -34.60 -14.80 11.71
CA LEU A 9 -34.06 -14.74 10.36
C LEU A 9 -33.32 -13.42 10.08
N THR A 10 -33.83 -12.27 10.56
CA THR A 10 -33.10 -10.99 10.46
C THR A 10 -31.82 -10.98 11.30
N LEU A 11 -31.83 -11.56 12.51
CA LEU A 11 -30.62 -11.66 13.34
C LEU A 11 -29.55 -12.58 12.72
N VAL A 12 -29.94 -13.66 12.05
CA VAL A 12 -29.01 -14.54 11.32
C VAL A 12 -28.48 -13.85 10.04
N ILE A 13 -29.27 -13.02 9.38
CA ILE A 13 -28.83 -12.25 8.20
C ILE A 13 -27.88 -11.10 8.62
N PHE A 14 -28.10 -10.45 9.77
CA PHE A 14 -27.18 -9.43 10.28
C PHE A 14 -25.90 -10.03 10.90
N ALA A 15 -25.95 -11.25 11.45
CA ALA A 15 -24.75 -11.99 11.85
C ALA A 15 -23.94 -12.53 10.64
N ALA A 16 -24.58 -12.70 9.49
CA ALA A 16 -23.94 -13.06 8.22
C ALA A 16 -23.40 -11.85 7.42
N LEU A 17 -23.62 -10.62 7.91
CA LEU A 17 -23.01 -9.38 7.42
C LEU A 17 -21.85 -8.91 8.30
N ALA A 18 -21.32 -9.80 9.15
CA ALA A 18 -19.88 -9.82 9.32
C ALA A 18 -19.31 -10.18 7.94
N VAL A 19 -19.04 -9.15 7.13
CA VAL A 19 -18.09 -9.26 6.02
C VAL A 19 -16.82 -9.73 6.71
N SER A 20 -16.64 -11.06 6.76
CA SER A 20 -15.33 -11.65 6.85
C SER A 20 -14.62 -11.06 5.65
N ALA A 21 -13.88 -9.98 5.88
CA ALA A 21 -13.02 -9.42 4.86
C ALA A 21 -12.17 -10.59 4.40
N ALA A 22 -12.47 -11.09 3.19
CA ALA A 22 -11.75 -12.23 2.66
C ALA A 22 -10.30 -11.79 2.54
N ALA A 23 -9.41 -12.69 2.97
CA ALA A 23 -7.98 -12.59 2.82
C ALA A 23 -7.57 -11.95 1.49
N ALA A 24 -6.88 -10.81 1.55
CA ALA A 24 -6.39 -10.15 0.36
C ALA A 24 -5.02 -10.75 -0.05
N VAL A 25 -5.09 -11.84 -0.81
CA VAL A 25 -3.90 -12.48 -1.39
C VAL A 25 -3.32 -11.58 -2.48
N VAL A 26 -2.10 -11.10 -2.28
CA VAL A 26 -1.37 -10.35 -3.30
C VAL A 26 -0.95 -11.30 -4.42
N THR A 27 -1.48 -11.06 -5.62
CA THR A 27 -0.98 -11.72 -6.84
C THR A 27 -0.14 -10.71 -7.61
N PRO A 28 1.21 -10.76 -7.50
CA PRO A 28 2.07 -9.82 -8.18
C PRO A 28 1.93 -9.98 -9.70
N ALA A 29 2.20 -8.90 -10.43
CA ALA A 29 2.24 -8.98 -11.89
C ALA A 29 3.39 -9.87 -12.38
N GLU A 30 3.33 -10.28 -13.65
CA GLU A 30 4.37 -11.11 -14.25
C GLU A 30 5.77 -10.50 -14.07
N GLY A 31 6.72 -11.31 -13.59
CA GLY A 31 8.09 -10.89 -13.31
C GLY A 31 8.28 -10.17 -11.97
N TYR A 32 7.20 -9.77 -11.30
CA TYR A 32 7.27 -9.13 -9.98
C TYR A 32 7.21 -10.15 -8.85
N THR A 33 7.88 -9.81 -7.76
CA THR A 33 7.78 -10.49 -6.46
C THR A 33 7.23 -9.50 -5.44
N ALA A 34 6.19 -9.89 -4.71
CA ALA A 34 5.57 -9.09 -3.66
C ALA A 34 6.27 -9.27 -2.31
N TYR A 35 6.36 -8.19 -1.54
CA TYR A 35 6.99 -8.13 -0.23
C TYR A 35 6.12 -7.36 0.78
N PRO A 36 6.15 -7.76 2.06
CA PRO A 36 5.43 -7.05 3.10
C PRO A 36 6.11 -5.71 3.45
N VAL A 37 5.35 -4.76 3.97
CA VAL A 37 5.89 -3.48 4.46
C VAL A 37 6.36 -3.61 5.90
N VAL A 38 5.54 -4.23 6.74
CA VAL A 38 5.83 -4.45 8.17
C VAL A 38 6.66 -5.72 8.35
N ASN A 39 7.58 -5.69 9.32
CA ASN A 39 8.48 -6.81 9.63
C ASN A 39 9.35 -7.24 8.44
N ASN A 40 9.86 -6.25 7.69
CA ASN A 40 10.74 -6.43 6.55
C ASN A 40 12.01 -5.59 6.76
N GLU A 41 13.18 -6.22 6.66
CA GLU A 41 14.48 -5.57 6.91
C GLU A 41 14.81 -4.46 5.90
N ASN A 42 14.21 -4.54 4.71
CA ASN A 42 14.37 -3.56 3.64
C ASN A 42 13.49 -2.33 3.82
N VAL A 43 12.61 -2.33 4.82
CA VAL A 43 11.65 -1.26 5.06
C VAL A 43 11.94 -0.61 6.40
N LYS A 44 12.09 0.71 6.38
CA LYS A 44 12.36 1.53 7.56
C LYS A 44 11.43 2.72 7.61
N PHE A 45 11.16 3.22 8.80
CA PHE A 45 10.26 4.35 9.02
C PHE A 45 11.01 5.48 9.67
N TYR A 46 10.73 6.71 9.27
CA TYR A 46 11.47 7.88 9.69
C TYR A 46 10.54 9.05 9.95
N THR A 47 10.92 9.93 10.88
CA THR A 47 10.41 11.30 10.91
C THR A 47 11.13 12.12 9.83
N VAL A 48 10.41 13.06 9.19
CA VAL A 48 11.01 14.03 8.26
C VAL A 48 11.95 14.94 9.03
N GLU A 49 11.52 15.46 10.18
CA GLU A 49 12.40 16.25 11.05
C GLU A 49 13.54 15.35 11.57
N GLY A 50 14.76 15.70 11.20
CA GLY A 50 15.99 15.07 11.68
C GLY A 50 16.29 13.66 11.18
N ASP A 51 15.55 13.15 10.18
CA ASP A 51 15.71 11.80 9.60
C ASP A 51 15.85 10.70 10.68
N LYS A 52 15.04 10.80 11.74
CA LYS A 52 15.13 9.90 12.88
C LYS A 52 14.34 8.62 12.64
N GLU A 53 15.03 7.49 12.67
CA GLU A 53 14.38 6.18 12.52
C GLU A 53 13.40 5.90 13.67
N ILE A 54 12.18 5.51 13.29
CA ILE A 54 11.13 5.03 14.17
C ILE A 54 11.09 3.51 14.10
N LYS A 55 11.34 2.86 15.23
CA LYS A 55 11.31 1.40 15.36
C LYS A 55 9.92 0.93 15.79
N ALA A 56 9.26 0.14 14.94
CA ALA A 56 8.02 -0.54 15.28
C ALA A 56 8.31 -1.74 16.20
N THR A 57 8.45 -1.48 17.50
CA THR A 57 8.87 -2.50 18.49
C THR A 57 7.75 -3.46 18.92
N LYS A 58 6.49 -3.13 18.63
CA LYS A 58 5.32 -3.94 18.99
C LYS A 58 4.37 -4.05 17.81
N LEU A 59 4.30 -5.23 17.20
CA LEU A 59 3.41 -5.49 16.06
C LEU A 59 2.04 -5.92 16.58
N GLU A 60 1.10 -4.97 16.61
CA GLU A 60 -0.30 -5.19 16.96
C GLU A 60 -1.21 -4.32 16.10
N ASN A 61 -2.50 -4.62 16.10
CA ASN A 61 -3.46 -3.89 15.30
C ASN A 61 -3.58 -2.43 15.77
N ALA A 62 -3.45 -1.49 14.83
CA ALA A 62 -3.55 -0.05 15.04
C ALA A 62 -2.49 0.55 16.00
N ALA A 63 -1.35 -0.12 16.19
CA ALA A 63 -0.25 0.39 17.00
C ALA A 63 0.29 1.72 16.46
N LEU A 64 0.54 2.70 17.33
CA LEU A 64 1.04 4.03 16.95
C LEU A 64 2.48 4.21 17.40
N PHE A 65 3.32 4.71 16.50
CA PHE A 65 4.72 5.02 16.73
C PHE A 65 5.06 6.44 16.24
N GLY A 66 6.02 7.08 16.90
CA GLY A 66 6.42 8.45 16.57
C GLY A 66 5.85 9.50 17.53
N PRO A 67 6.22 10.77 17.33
CA PRO A 67 5.73 11.87 18.16
C PRO A 67 4.25 12.17 17.88
N LYS A 68 3.55 12.67 18.90
CA LYS A 68 2.13 13.04 18.79
C LYS A 68 1.93 14.06 17.67
N GLY A 69 1.08 13.72 16.70
CA GLY A 69 0.82 14.54 15.50
C GLY A 69 1.59 14.11 14.25
N TYR A 70 2.63 13.27 14.38
CA TYR A 70 3.38 12.67 13.26
C TYR A 70 3.54 11.18 13.53
N GLU A 71 2.44 10.47 13.40
CA GLU A 71 2.34 9.08 13.84
C GLU A 71 2.39 8.14 12.64
N LEU A 72 3.21 7.12 12.77
CA LEU A 72 3.12 5.89 11.99
C LEU A 72 2.13 4.97 12.69
N GLN A 73 1.04 4.65 12.02
CA GLN A 73 0.15 3.58 12.45
C GLN A 73 0.54 2.28 11.76
N ILE A 74 0.64 1.21 12.53
CA ILE A 74 0.89 -0.15 12.05
C ILE A 74 -0.40 -0.96 12.19
N TRP A 75 -0.74 -1.70 11.15
CA TRP A 75 -1.72 -2.77 11.22
C TRP A 75 -1.01 -4.11 11.18
N TRP A 76 -1.33 -4.96 12.15
CA TRP A 76 -0.82 -6.32 12.26
C TRP A 76 -1.91 -7.19 12.89
N GLN A 77 -2.56 -8.00 12.06
CA GLN A 77 -3.73 -8.74 12.47
C GLN A 77 -3.85 -10.07 11.72
N ALA A 78 -4.68 -10.97 12.26
CA ALA A 78 -5.11 -12.16 11.54
C ALA A 78 -5.70 -11.78 10.17
N PRO A 79 -5.73 -12.72 9.20
CA PRO A 79 -6.29 -12.55 7.87
C PRO A 79 -7.51 -11.61 7.80
N SER A 80 -7.42 -10.58 6.96
CA SER A 80 -8.37 -9.47 6.87
C SER A 80 -8.35 -8.86 5.46
N HIS A 81 -8.87 -7.63 5.32
CA HIS A 81 -8.86 -6.92 4.04
C HIS A 81 -7.51 -6.36 3.61
N LEU A 82 -6.48 -6.36 4.47
CA LEU A 82 -5.13 -5.92 4.10
C LEU A 82 -4.31 -7.05 3.47
N ALA A 83 -3.27 -6.68 2.73
CA ALA A 83 -2.35 -7.62 2.09
C ALA A 83 -1.80 -8.68 3.07
N GLU A 84 -1.90 -9.94 2.67
CA GLU A 84 -1.47 -11.08 3.48
C GLU A 84 -0.10 -11.60 3.11
N PHE A 85 0.72 -11.86 4.13
CA PHE A 85 2.03 -12.47 3.99
C PHE A 85 2.27 -13.53 5.05
N LYS A 86 3.10 -14.51 4.71
CA LYS A 86 3.57 -15.52 5.67
C LYS A 86 4.74 -14.98 6.48
N PHE A 87 4.65 -15.12 7.79
CA PHE A 87 5.71 -14.78 8.75
C PHE A 87 5.98 -16.00 9.62
N GLY A 88 7.00 -16.78 9.25
CA GLY A 88 7.23 -18.09 9.85
C GLY A 88 6.04 -19.03 9.60
N ASN A 89 5.40 -19.49 10.67
CA ASN A 89 4.22 -20.36 10.59
C ASN A 89 2.89 -19.60 10.50
N ASP A 90 2.91 -18.29 10.77
CA ASP A 90 1.71 -17.47 10.82
C ASP A 90 1.46 -16.78 9.48
N THR A 91 0.20 -16.52 9.15
CA THR A 91 -0.20 -15.65 8.04
C THR A 91 -0.86 -14.43 8.63
N MET A 92 -0.33 -13.25 8.29
CA MET A 92 -0.79 -11.98 8.85
C MET A 92 -1.16 -11.02 7.74
N SER A 93 -2.28 -10.33 7.94
CA SER A 93 -2.58 -9.08 7.23
C SER A 93 -1.79 -7.96 7.90
N GLN A 94 -1.04 -7.20 7.12
CA GLN A 94 -0.23 -6.11 7.63
C GLN A 94 -0.30 -4.87 6.75
N GLY A 95 0.01 -3.71 7.31
CA GLY A 95 0.13 -2.48 6.55
C GLY A 95 0.53 -1.31 7.43
N VAL A 96 0.71 -0.15 6.80
CA VAL A 96 1.10 1.07 7.49
C VAL A 96 0.27 2.27 7.05
N ALA A 97 0.11 3.21 7.96
CA ALA A 97 -0.50 4.53 7.75
C ALA A 97 0.48 5.60 8.20
N ALA A 98 1.09 6.32 7.27
CA ALA A 98 1.99 7.42 7.63
C ALA A 98 1.22 8.75 7.68
N HIS A 99 1.25 9.42 8.84
CA HIS A 99 0.66 10.73 9.05
C HIS A 99 1.73 11.83 9.11
N GLY A 100 1.41 13.00 8.55
CA GLY A 100 2.22 14.21 8.69
C GLY A 100 3.69 14.03 8.26
N GLU A 101 4.62 14.49 9.09
CA GLU A 101 6.06 14.44 8.88
C GLU A 101 6.67 13.05 9.13
N MET A 102 6.04 12.01 8.57
CA MET A 102 6.55 10.64 8.56
C MET A 102 6.80 10.19 7.12
N TYR A 103 7.85 9.40 6.92
CA TYR A 103 8.07 8.71 5.65
C TYR A 103 8.52 7.28 5.84
N THR A 104 8.17 6.43 4.88
CA THR A 104 8.70 5.07 4.78
C THR A 104 9.82 5.05 3.75
N GLU A 105 10.94 4.43 4.07
CA GLU A 105 12.04 4.15 3.16
C GLU A 105 12.04 2.65 2.83
N ILE A 106 12.12 2.32 1.54
CA ILE A 106 12.29 0.96 1.03
C ILE A 106 13.61 0.93 0.26
N THR A 107 14.46 -0.04 0.59
CA THR A 107 15.66 -0.34 -0.19
C THR A 107 15.45 -1.63 -0.96
N PHE A 108 15.80 -1.68 -2.25
CA PHE A 108 15.69 -2.92 -3.03
C PHE A 108 16.71 -2.96 -4.16
N THR A 109 17.10 -4.15 -4.60
CA THR A 109 17.89 -4.33 -5.83
C THR A 109 16.99 -4.88 -6.93
N GLY A 110 16.89 -4.17 -8.05
CA GLY A 110 15.96 -4.56 -9.11
C GLY A 110 15.74 -3.51 -10.18
N THR A 111 14.84 -3.80 -11.11
CA THR A 111 14.59 -2.96 -12.30
C THR A 111 13.20 -2.31 -12.32
N ALA A 112 12.37 -2.62 -11.31
CA ALA A 112 11.07 -1.99 -11.13
C ALA A 112 10.61 -2.09 -9.68
N ILE A 113 9.74 -1.16 -9.29
CA ILE A 113 9.00 -1.20 -8.03
C ILE A 113 7.55 -0.75 -8.25
N ARG A 114 6.62 -1.39 -7.54
CA ARG A 114 5.22 -0.98 -7.39
C ARG A 114 4.87 -0.87 -5.92
N LEU A 115 4.02 0.10 -5.58
CA LEU A 115 3.50 0.26 -4.22
C LEU A 115 1.99 0.06 -4.24
N GLY A 116 1.50 -0.77 -3.31
CA GLY A 116 0.11 -1.21 -3.30
C GLY A 116 -0.60 -0.96 -1.98
N THR A 117 -1.91 -0.73 -2.07
CA THR A 117 -2.84 -0.67 -0.94
C THR A 117 -4.09 -1.49 -1.17
N HIS A 118 -4.53 -2.25 -0.16
CA HIS A 118 -5.86 -2.85 -0.11
C HIS A 118 -6.78 -2.07 0.82
N TYR A 119 -6.40 -0.86 1.25
CA TYR A 119 -7.29 -0.08 2.08
C TYR A 119 -7.19 1.40 1.75
N ARG A 120 -8.28 1.90 1.17
CA ARG A 120 -8.55 3.32 1.00
C ARG A 120 -9.92 3.64 1.55
N ASN A 121 -10.08 4.90 1.89
CA ASN A 121 -11.33 5.41 2.39
C ASN A 121 -11.57 6.81 1.84
N ILE A 122 -12.74 7.37 2.15
CA ILE A 122 -13.02 8.75 1.78
C ILE A 122 -12.17 9.66 2.67
N ALA A 123 -11.35 10.51 2.06
CA ALA A 123 -10.22 11.13 2.76
C ALA A 123 -10.61 11.98 3.98
N ALA A 124 -11.57 12.88 3.81
CA ALA A 124 -12.06 13.73 4.90
C ALA A 124 -12.82 12.95 5.98
N ASP A 125 -13.57 11.92 5.58
CA ASP A 125 -14.55 11.27 6.46
C ASP A 125 -13.92 10.17 7.32
N LEU A 126 -12.90 9.48 6.79
CA LEU A 126 -12.37 8.26 7.38
C LEU A 126 -10.83 8.17 7.39
N GLY A 127 -10.16 9.31 7.18
CA GLY A 127 -8.76 9.51 7.58
C GLY A 127 -7.69 8.94 6.66
N THR A 128 -8.00 8.64 5.40
CA THR A 128 -7.03 8.14 4.40
C THR A 128 -6.64 9.20 3.39
N SER A 129 -5.37 9.35 3.11
CA SER A 129 -4.86 10.36 2.20
C SER A 129 -5.26 10.06 0.76
N SER A 130 -5.55 11.12 -0.02
CA SER A 130 -5.76 11.02 -1.46
C SER A 130 -4.47 11.21 -2.29
N ALA A 131 -3.33 11.45 -1.64
CA ALA A 131 -2.07 11.75 -2.30
C ALA A 131 -0.86 11.26 -1.51
N ALA A 132 0.12 10.73 -2.24
CA ALA A 132 1.45 10.44 -1.73
C ALA A 132 2.50 11.17 -2.57
N LYS A 133 3.67 11.38 -1.98
CA LYS A 133 4.86 11.79 -2.71
C LYS A 133 5.85 10.64 -2.64
N VAL A 134 6.35 10.23 -3.80
CA VAL A 134 7.30 9.11 -3.92
C VAL A 134 8.58 9.62 -4.55
N ILE A 135 9.69 9.43 -3.85
CA ILE A 135 11.04 9.77 -4.31
C ILE A 135 11.79 8.46 -4.56
N VAL A 136 12.30 8.25 -5.77
CA VAL A 136 13.21 7.15 -6.12
C VAL A 136 14.59 7.74 -6.39
N ASP A 137 15.60 7.31 -5.64
CA ASP A 137 16.99 7.77 -5.75
C ASP A 137 17.14 9.30 -5.76
N GLY A 138 16.38 9.99 -4.92
CA GLY A 138 16.39 11.45 -4.81
C GLY A 138 15.55 12.19 -5.85
N LYS A 139 14.94 11.49 -6.81
CA LYS A 139 14.03 12.08 -7.81
C LYS A 139 12.57 11.77 -7.48
N GLU A 140 11.75 12.81 -7.41
CA GLU A 140 10.30 12.65 -7.26
C GLU A 140 9.69 12.08 -8.55
N LEU A 141 8.87 11.05 -8.42
CA LEU A 141 8.19 10.40 -9.53
C LEU A 141 6.67 10.47 -9.36
N PRO A 142 5.92 10.58 -10.47
CA PRO A 142 4.48 10.74 -10.40
C PRO A 142 3.81 9.46 -9.88
N MET A 143 2.73 9.65 -9.15
CA MET A 143 1.82 8.58 -8.81
C MET A 143 0.92 8.17 -9.99
N VAL A 144 0.32 6.98 -9.87
CA VAL A 144 -0.82 6.61 -10.70
C VAL A 144 -1.96 7.58 -10.39
N LYS A 145 -2.43 8.29 -11.43
CA LYS A 145 -3.45 9.32 -11.29
C LYS A 145 -4.70 8.79 -10.60
N ASP A 146 -5.16 9.52 -9.58
CA ASP A 146 -6.38 9.25 -8.79
C ASP A 146 -6.41 7.88 -8.09
N ALA A 147 -5.30 7.15 -8.03
CA ALA A 147 -5.28 5.78 -7.51
C ALA A 147 -5.58 5.68 -6.00
N LEU A 148 -5.35 6.74 -5.22
CA LEU A 148 -5.73 6.79 -3.80
C LEU A 148 -7.11 7.43 -3.57
N VAL A 149 -7.74 7.99 -4.60
CA VAL A 149 -9.07 8.61 -4.49
C VAL A 149 -10.13 7.52 -4.55
N THR A 150 -11.05 7.51 -3.59
CA THR A 150 -12.22 6.64 -3.63
C THR A 150 -13.47 7.35 -3.12
N THR A 151 -14.62 6.94 -3.63
CA THR A 151 -15.96 7.35 -3.15
C THR A 151 -16.65 6.23 -2.37
N THR A 152 -15.93 5.14 -2.09
CA THR A 152 -16.44 3.97 -1.39
C THR A 152 -15.82 3.91 -0.01
N GLU A 153 -16.65 3.88 1.02
CA GLU A 153 -16.20 3.63 2.39
C GLU A 153 -15.58 2.23 2.50
N HIS A 154 -14.48 2.13 3.24
CA HIS A 154 -13.70 0.91 3.42
C HIS A 154 -13.44 0.20 2.08
N ASN A 155 -12.93 0.93 1.08
CA ASN A 155 -12.60 0.34 -0.21
C ASN A 155 -11.40 -0.59 -0.07
N THR A 156 -11.66 -1.89 -0.24
CA THR A 156 -10.64 -2.94 -0.11
C THR A 156 -10.16 -3.51 -1.43
N THR A 157 -10.43 -2.82 -2.55
CA THR A 157 -9.96 -3.27 -3.86
C THR A 157 -8.44 -3.09 -3.94
N PRO A 158 -7.67 -4.15 -4.27
CA PRO A 158 -6.23 -4.04 -4.46
C PRO A 158 -5.91 -2.92 -5.45
N THR A 159 -5.00 -2.02 -5.11
CA THR A 159 -4.59 -0.98 -6.04
C THR A 159 -3.13 -0.60 -5.91
N ILE A 160 -2.48 -0.59 -7.07
CA ILE A 160 -1.16 0.00 -7.27
C ILE A 160 -1.32 1.52 -7.42
N PHE A 161 -0.77 2.28 -6.48
CA PHE A 161 -0.81 3.74 -6.50
C PHE A 161 0.48 4.37 -7.01
N PHE A 162 1.54 3.57 -7.15
CA PHE A 162 2.81 4.00 -7.68
C PHE A 162 3.48 2.86 -8.45
N GLU A 163 4.11 3.18 -9.58
CA GLU A 163 4.88 2.26 -10.39
C GLU A 163 6.08 2.99 -11.01
N ALA A 164 7.26 2.39 -10.89
CA ALA A 164 8.45 2.79 -11.62
C ALA A 164 9.06 1.54 -12.26
N THR A 165 9.26 1.55 -13.58
CA THR A 165 9.86 0.43 -14.32
C THR A 165 11.03 0.92 -15.18
N GLY A 166 11.82 -0.01 -15.70
CA GLY A 166 13.01 0.31 -16.49
C GLY A 166 14.14 0.94 -15.67
N LEU A 167 14.12 0.74 -14.35
CA LEU A 167 15.21 1.13 -13.48
C LEU A 167 16.46 0.29 -13.81
N LYS A 168 17.64 0.83 -13.52
CA LYS A 168 18.89 0.08 -13.64
C LYS A 168 18.89 -1.07 -12.64
N ASP A 169 19.57 -2.17 -12.95
CA ASP A 169 19.70 -3.26 -11.99
C ASP A 169 20.80 -2.94 -10.96
N ILE A 170 20.44 -2.08 -10.00
CA ILE A 170 21.25 -1.63 -8.85
C ILE A 170 20.41 -1.62 -7.58
N GLU A 171 21.03 -1.33 -6.44
CA GLU A 171 20.30 -0.98 -5.22
C GLU A 171 19.67 0.42 -5.37
N HIS A 172 18.37 0.48 -5.12
CA HIS A 172 17.54 1.67 -5.16
C HIS A 172 17.02 2.02 -3.77
N LYS A 173 16.77 3.31 -3.57
CA LYS A 173 16.13 3.84 -2.37
C LYS A 173 14.84 4.56 -2.73
N VAL A 174 13.74 4.14 -2.13
CA VAL A 174 12.41 4.71 -2.35
C VAL A 174 11.90 5.31 -1.06
N ARG A 175 11.50 6.58 -1.07
CA ARG A 175 10.90 7.28 0.07
C ARG A 175 9.47 7.66 -0.24
N ILE A 176 8.56 7.26 0.64
CA ILE A 176 7.12 7.46 0.51
C ILE A 176 6.67 8.40 1.62
N TYR A 177 6.10 9.53 1.22
CA TYR A 177 5.57 10.56 2.11
C TYR A 177 4.06 10.68 1.92
N ASN A 178 3.36 11.05 2.98
CA ASN A 178 2.02 11.57 2.83
C ASN A 178 2.07 12.95 2.17
N ALA A 179 1.31 13.15 1.10
CA ALA A 179 1.25 14.42 0.37
C ALA A 179 -0.15 15.04 0.34
N GLU A 180 -1.05 14.60 1.23
CA GLU A 180 -2.36 15.25 1.36
C GLU A 180 -2.20 16.71 1.76
N THR A 181 -2.86 17.59 1.01
CA THR A 181 -2.89 19.04 1.28
C THR A 181 -4.29 19.56 1.52
N LYS A 182 -5.33 18.80 1.16
CA LYS A 182 -6.74 19.19 1.27
C LYS A 182 -7.37 18.79 2.60
N PHE A 183 -6.93 17.66 3.16
CA PHE A 183 -7.54 17.05 4.35
C PHE A 183 -6.47 16.78 5.41
N ALA A 184 -6.27 17.75 6.31
CA ALA A 184 -5.38 17.59 7.45
C ALA A 184 -5.83 16.42 8.33
N GLY A 185 -4.88 15.65 8.88
CA GLY A 185 -5.20 14.49 9.72
C GLY A 185 -5.27 13.14 8.99
N THR A 186 -5.23 13.16 7.65
CA THR A 186 -5.30 11.93 6.84
C THR A 186 -3.95 11.25 6.73
N ARG A 187 -3.95 9.93 6.50
CA ARG A 187 -2.74 9.10 6.48
C ARG A 187 -2.57 8.42 5.13
N VAL A 188 -1.36 8.37 4.60
CA VAL A 188 -1.10 7.55 3.40
C VAL A 188 -1.03 6.09 3.83
N ASN A 189 -1.91 5.26 3.26
CA ASN A 189 -2.06 3.87 3.61
C ASN A 189 -1.49 2.97 2.52
N PHE A 190 -0.66 2.02 2.88
CA PHE A 190 -0.19 0.98 1.98
C PHE A 190 0.26 -0.26 2.75
N ASP A 191 0.17 -1.41 2.10
CA ASP A 191 0.34 -2.72 2.73
C ASP A 191 1.22 -3.69 1.95
N TRP A 192 1.62 -3.40 0.71
CA TRP A 192 2.71 -4.16 0.07
C TRP A 192 3.51 -3.30 -0.90
N TYR A 193 4.66 -3.84 -1.29
CA TYR A 193 5.36 -3.42 -2.48
C TYR A 193 5.72 -4.64 -3.33
N GLU A 194 5.92 -4.41 -4.61
CA GLU A 194 6.39 -5.44 -5.55
C GLU A 194 7.64 -4.93 -6.24
N ILE A 195 8.60 -5.80 -6.53
CA ILE A 195 9.77 -5.45 -7.34
C ILE A 195 9.96 -6.48 -8.45
N ILE A 196 10.58 -6.05 -9.56
CA ILE A 196 11.28 -7.00 -10.43
C ILE A 196 12.69 -7.13 -9.85
N PRO A 197 13.01 -8.23 -9.14
CA PRO A 197 14.28 -8.37 -8.44
C PRO A 197 15.44 -8.43 -9.45
N GLY A 198 16.58 -7.91 -9.01
CA GLY A 198 17.79 -7.84 -9.82
C GLY A 198 18.99 -8.44 -9.10
N THR A 199 20.12 -8.49 -9.80
CA THR A 199 21.37 -9.02 -9.24
C THR A 199 22.39 -7.93 -8.89
N GLY A 200 22.07 -6.66 -9.16
CA GLY A 200 23.01 -5.54 -8.99
C GLY A 200 24.06 -5.46 -10.10
N LYS A 201 23.78 -6.03 -11.29
CA LYS A 201 24.76 -6.10 -12.38
C LYS A 201 25.20 -4.73 -12.93
N ASP A 202 24.39 -3.69 -12.73
CA ASP A 202 24.66 -2.34 -13.23
C ASP A 202 25.40 -1.45 -12.21
N VAL A 203 25.83 -2.01 -11.06
CA VAL A 203 26.59 -1.29 -10.04
C VAL A 203 27.92 -0.82 -10.63
N GLY A 204 28.17 0.50 -10.59
CA GLY A 204 29.35 1.14 -11.19
C GLY A 204 29.17 1.62 -12.64
N GLY A 205 27.98 1.46 -13.23
CA GLY A 205 27.63 2.05 -14.54
C GLY A 205 27.41 3.57 -14.48
N ASN A 206 27.74 4.28 -15.56
CA ASN A 206 27.67 5.75 -15.65
C ASN A 206 26.24 6.29 -15.31
N PRO A 207 26.06 7.25 -14.38
CA PRO A 207 24.75 7.71 -13.91
C PRO A 207 23.83 8.30 -14.99
N ALA A 208 24.36 8.80 -16.11
CA ALA A 208 23.62 9.53 -17.14
C ALA A 208 22.48 8.76 -17.86
N THR A 209 22.41 7.43 -17.75
CA THR A 209 21.36 6.62 -18.40
C THR A 209 20.06 6.46 -17.58
N SER A 210 20.01 6.91 -16.32
CA SER A 210 18.80 6.82 -15.48
C SER A 210 17.66 7.75 -15.96
N ASP A 211 18.00 8.93 -16.48
CA ASP A 211 16.98 9.90 -16.93
C ASP A 211 16.23 9.48 -18.19
N ALA A 212 16.87 8.71 -19.08
CA ALA A 212 16.26 8.26 -20.33
C ALA A 212 15.30 7.08 -20.15
N ALA A 213 15.58 6.17 -19.21
CA ALA A 213 14.73 5.01 -18.95
C ALA A 213 13.48 5.34 -18.13
N LEU A 214 13.58 6.28 -17.17
CA LEU A 214 12.46 6.81 -16.40
C LEU A 214 11.42 7.54 -17.25
N ALA A 215 11.86 8.22 -18.33
CA ALA A 215 10.96 8.92 -19.24
C ALA A 215 10.17 7.96 -20.15
N ALA A 216 10.69 6.74 -20.38
CA ALA A 216 10.07 5.75 -21.25
C ALA A 216 9.06 4.82 -20.53
N SER A 217 9.22 4.59 -19.22
CA SER A 217 8.27 3.78 -18.43
C SER A 217 6.97 4.47 -18.05
N LEU A 218 6.86 5.78 -18.31
CA LEU A 218 5.64 6.57 -18.07
C LEU A 218 4.45 6.19 -18.97
N VAL A 219 4.66 5.31 -19.96
CA VAL A 219 3.63 4.87 -20.91
C VAL A 219 3.24 3.43 -20.57
N ILE A 220 1.96 3.24 -20.22
CA ILE A 220 1.22 2.00 -19.96
C ILE A 220 0.98 1.70 -18.46
N VAL A 221 -0.13 2.23 -17.92
CA VAL A 221 -1.25 1.39 -17.45
C VAL A 221 -2.56 2.16 -17.68
N ALA A 222 -3.24 1.87 -18.80
CA ALA A 222 -4.66 2.17 -18.92
C ALA A 222 -5.41 1.11 -18.08
N ALA A 223 -6.17 1.57 -17.09
CA ALA A 223 -6.92 0.74 -16.17
C ALA A 223 -7.79 -0.30 -16.91
N ALA A 224 -7.58 -1.58 -16.63
CA ALA A 224 -8.59 -2.61 -16.86
C ALA A 224 -9.66 -2.47 -15.79
N ALA A 225 -10.55 -1.49 -15.95
CA ALA A 225 -11.79 -1.43 -15.18
C ALA A 225 -12.65 -2.63 -15.56
N ALA A 226 -13.11 -3.34 -14.53
CA ALA A 226 -13.91 -4.55 -14.59
C ALA A 226 -15.03 -4.51 -15.66
N VAL A 227 -14.96 -5.41 -16.65
CA VAL A 227 -16.17 -5.85 -17.36
C VAL A 227 -16.87 -6.85 -16.44
N VAL A 228 -17.65 -6.33 -15.48
CA VAL A 228 -18.69 -7.12 -14.83
C VAL A 228 -19.77 -7.36 -15.88
N PHE A 229 -19.74 -8.53 -16.53
CA PHE A 229 -20.88 -9.00 -17.30
C PHE A 229 -22.07 -9.11 -16.35
N THR A 230 -22.96 -8.11 -16.43
CA THR A 230 -24.29 -8.21 -15.85
C THR A 230 -25.05 -9.21 -16.71
N MET A 231 -25.07 -10.48 -16.32
CA MET A 231 -26.02 -11.44 -16.88
C MET A 231 -27.42 -11.02 -16.44
N LYS A 232 -28.09 -10.28 -17.32
CA LYS A 232 -29.49 -9.89 -17.22
C LYS A 232 -30.32 -11.17 -17.18
N LYS A 233 -31.02 -11.41 -16.07
CA LYS A 233 -32.05 -12.45 -15.96
C LYS A 233 -33.04 -12.30 -17.12
N ARG A 234 -33.32 -13.41 -17.79
CA ARG A 234 -34.62 -13.68 -18.40
C ARG A 234 -35.32 -14.71 -17.53
#